data_AF-A0A851TQ83-F1
#
_entry.id   AF-A0A851TQ83-F1
#
_cell.length_a   1.000
_cell.length_b   1.000
_cell.length_c   1.000
_cell.angle_alpha   90.00
_cell.angle_beta   90.00
_cell.angle_gamma   90.00
#
_symmetry.space_group_name_H-M   'P 1'
#
loop_
_entity.id
_entity.type
_entity.pdbx_description
1 polymer ?
#
loop_
_entity_poly.entity_id
_entity_poly.type
_entity_poly.pdbx_seq_one_letter_code
_entity_poly.pdbx_strand_id
1 'polypeptide(L)'
;VLEAVKELEAAKQQVLKRIQIWKRQQQLAGNGAAFEENLAPLQKRCEALAEVHFQLQQQVLAAGGELGAELLPRLLERLAEVLCSLVKR
;
A
#
# COMPACT_ATOMS: atom_id res chain seq x y z
N VAL A 1 -4.18 14.14 9.04
CA VAL A 1 -4.84 12.84 8.73
C VAL A 1 -5.21 12.71 7.26
N LEU A 2 -6.00 13.62 6.67
CA LEU A 2 -6.40 13.49 5.26
C LEU A 2 -5.22 13.45 4.26
N GLU A 3 -4.23 14.33 4.44
CA GLU A 3 -3.02 14.31 3.60
C GLU A 3 -2.20 13.03 3.79
N ALA A 4 -2.03 12.55 5.03
CA ALA A 4 -1.37 11.28 5.30
C ALA A 4 -2.07 10.08 4.62
N VAL A 5 -3.41 10.07 4.54
CA VAL A 5 -4.15 9.04 3.80
C VAL A 5 -3.88 9.12 2.30
N LYS A 6 -3.80 10.32 1.72
CA LYS A 6 -3.43 10.51 0.30
C LYS A 6 -2.00 10.06 0.02
N GLU A 7 -1.06 10.39 0.90
CA GLU A 7 0.33 9.96 0.78
C GLU A 7 0.46 8.43 0.87
N LEU A 8 -0.29 7.78 1.76
CA LEU A 8 -0.36 6.33 1.85
C LEU A 8 -0.90 5.71 0.55
N GLU A 9 -1.96 6.27 -0.04
CA GLU A 9 -2.48 5.84 -1.33
C GLU A 9 -1.42 5.99 -2.45
N ALA A 10 -0.68 7.09 -2.48
CA ALA A 10 0.40 7.31 -3.44
C ALA A 10 1.55 6.31 -3.26
N ALA A 11 1.99 6.09 -2.01
CA ALA A 11 3.01 5.09 -1.68
C ALA A 11 2.58 3.69 -2.10
N LYS A 12 1.31 3.33 -1.90
CA LYS A 12 0.74 2.08 -2.40
C LYS A 12 0.86 1.95 -3.92
N GLN A 13 0.54 3.01 -4.67
CA GLN A 13 0.68 2.98 -6.14
C GLN A 13 2.14 2.74 -6.56
N GLN A 14 3.10 3.31 -5.84
CA GLN A 14 4.52 3.07 -6.11
C GLN A 14 4.94 1.61 -5.86
N VAL A 15 4.47 1.01 -4.76
CA VAL A 15 4.72 -0.41 -4.45
C VAL A 15 4.11 -1.30 -5.53
N LEU A 16 2.86 -1.06 -5.92
CA LEU A 16 2.20 -1.80 -6.99
C LEU A 16 2.94 -1.70 -8.32
N LYS A 17 3.38 -0.49 -8.71
CA LYS A 17 4.18 -0.28 -9.92
C LYS A 17 5.49 -1.07 -9.86
N ARG A 18 6.16 -1.12 -8.70
CA ARG A 18 7.39 -1.89 -8.53
C ARG A 18 7.15 -3.40 -8.64
N ILE A 19 6.05 -3.90 -8.11
CA ILE A 19 5.63 -5.32 -8.27
C ILE A 19 5.41 -5.64 -9.75
N GLN A 20 4.74 -4.76 -10.50
CA GLN A 20 4.53 -4.96 -11.95
C GLN A 20 5.85 -4.99 -12.73
N ILE A 21 6.78 -4.10 -12.40
CA ILE A 21 8.14 -4.11 -12.99
C ILE A 21 8.84 -5.44 -12.71
N TRP A 22 8.80 -5.92 -11.47
CA TRP A 22 9.43 -7.18 -11.11
C TRP A 22 8.80 -8.37 -11.85
N LYS A 23 7.46 -8.45 -11.92
CA LYS A 23 6.75 -9.48 -12.70
C LYS A 23 7.16 -9.46 -14.18
N ARG A 24 7.34 -8.27 -14.76
CA ARG A 24 7.82 -8.12 -16.14
C ARG A 24 9.27 -8.60 -16.30
N GLN A 25 10.15 -8.29 -15.35
CA GLN A 25 11.54 -8.76 -15.38
C GLN A 25 11.61 -10.28 -15.27
N GLN A 26 10.79 -10.89 -14.42
CA GLN A 26 10.66 -12.35 -14.30
C GLN A 26 10.26 -12.99 -15.63
N GLN A 27 9.26 -12.41 -16.32
CA GLN A 27 8.84 -12.90 -17.63
C GLN A 27 9.97 -12.83 -18.67
N LEU A 28 10.74 -11.74 -18.68
CA LEU A 28 11.86 -11.56 -19.61
C LEU A 28 13.04 -12.51 -19.29
N ALA A 29 13.20 -12.91 -18.03
CA ALA A 29 14.18 -13.92 -17.63
C ALA A 29 13.95 -15.27 -18.35
N GLY A 30 12.68 -15.60 -18.62
CA GLY A 30 12.32 -16.75 -19.45
C GLY A 30 12.85 -16.68 -20.89
N ASN A 31 13.23 -15.49 -21.37
CA ASN A 31 13.88 -15.27 -22.67
C ASN A 31 15.40 -15.07 -22.55
N GLY A 32 16.01 -15.41 -21.41
CA GLY A 32 17.46 -15.31 -21.18
C GLY A 32 17.95 -13.94 -20.69
N ALA A 33 17.06 -13.02 -20.32
CA ALA A 33 17.48 -11.76 -19.69
C ALA A 33 17.96 -11.98 -18.25
N ALA A 34 18.86 -11.13 -17.75
CA ALA A 34 19.25 -11.13 -16.34
C ALA A 34 18.08 -10.72 -15.45
N PHE A 35 17.92 -11.38 -14.30
CA PHE A 35 16.81 -11.18 -13.39
C PHE A 35 17.26 -11.27 -11.93
N GLU A 36 16.77 -10.34 -11.11
CA GLU A 36 16.97 -10.34 -9.66
C GLU A 36 15.75 -11.01 -9.01
N GLU A 37 15.92 -12.27 -8.63
CA GLU A 37 14.86 -13.11 -8.04
C GLU A 37 14.56 -12.73 -6.59
N ASN A 38 15.46 -12.01 -5.91
CA ASN A 38 15.28 -11.67 -4.51
C ASN A 38 14.07 -10.74 -4.29
N LEU A 39 13.00 -11.31 -3.74
CA LEU A 39 11.78 -10.60 -3.36
C LEU A 39 11.88 -9.84 -2.03
N ALA A 40 12.91 -10.06 -1.22
CA ALA A 40 13.01 -9.46 0.11
C ALA A 40 12.90 -7.92 0.11
N PRO A 41 13.49 -7.17 -0.85
CA PRO A 41 13.30 -5.71 -0.93
C PRO A 41 11.86 -5.29 -1.25
N LEU A 42 11.12 -6.10 -2.02
CA LEU A 42 9.71 -5.86 -2.32
C LEU A 42 8.83 -6.19 -1.11
N GLN A 43 9.08 -7.34 -0.48
CA GLN A 43 8.39 -7.75 0.74
C GLN A 43 8.52 -6.69 1.83
N LYS A 44 9.74 -6.21 2.10
CA LYS A 44 9.99 -5.15 3.10
C LYS A 44 9.18 -3.87 2.83
N ARG A 45 8.99 -3.51 1.55
CA ARG A 45 8.16 -2.35 1.17
C ARG A 45 6.68 -2.58 1.42
N CYS A 46 6.18 -3.79 1.14
CA CYS A 46 4.80 -4.16 1.45
C CYS A 46 4.53 -4.17 2.96
N GLU A 47 5.45 -4.73 3.75
CA GLU A 47 5.37 -4.77 5.22
C GLU A 47 5.39 -3.37 5.81
N ALA A 48 6.33 -2.51 5.39
CA ALA A 48 6.38 -1.12 5.86
C ALA A 48 5.10 -0.33 5.50
N LEU A 49 4.52 -0.57 4.32
CA LEU A 49 3.27 0.06 3.92
C LEU A 49 2.09 -0.41 4.77
N ALA A 50 2.04 -1.71 5.10
CA ALA A 50 1.02 -2.28 5.98
C ALA A 50 1.15 -1.76 7.42
N GLU A 51 2.37 -1.56 7.91
CA GLU A 51 2.64 -0.98 9.23
C GLU A 51 2.13 0.47 9.31
N VAL A 52 2.49 1.32 8.33
CA VAL A 52 2.04 2.72 8.28
C VAL A 52 0.52 2.79 8.12
N HIS A 53 -0.07 1.90 7.32
CA HIS A 53 -1.52 1.78 7.19
C HIS A 53 -2.18 1.53 8.55
N PHE A 54 -1.69 0.53 9.29
CA PHE A 54 -2.26 0.18 10.60
C PHE A 54 -2.14 1.34 11.59
N GLN A 55 -0.96 1.98 11.65
CA GLN A 55 -0.75 3.15 12.51
C GLN A 55 -1.71 4.29 12.17
N LEU A 56 -1.89 4.59 10.88
CA LEU A 56 -2.78 5.65 10.43
C LEU A 56 -4.26 5.32 10.71
N GLN A 57 -4.66 4.05 10.58
CA GLN A 57 -5.99 3.59 10.95
C GLN A 57 -6.27 3.78 12.44
N GLN A 58 -5.32 3.45 13.32
CA GLN A 58 -5.46 3.67 14.76
C GLN A 58 -5.60 5.16 15.09
N GLN A 59 -4.80 6.02 14.43
CA GLN A 59 -4.90 7.48 14.62
C GLN A 59 -6.25 8.03 14.16
N VAL A 60 -6.78 7.56 13.04
CA VAL A 60 -8.11 7.95 12.52
C VAL A 60 -9.21 7.55 13.50
N LEU A 61 -9.15 6.34 14.05
CA LEU A 61 -10.12 5.86 15.03
C LEU A 61 -10.04 6.66 16.33
N ALA A 62 -8.83 6.93 16.83
CA ALA A 62 -8.62 7.73 18.04
C ALA A 62 -9.12 9.18 17.89
N ALA A 63 -8.91 9.78 16.72
CA ALA A 63 -9.42 11.12 16.40
C ALA A 63 -10.91 11.14 16.03
N GLY A 64 -11.59 9.98 16.04
CA GLY A 64 -12.97 9.83 15.55
C GLY A 64 -14.01 10.70 16.25
N GLY A 65 -13.78 11.09 17.50
CA GLY A 65 -14.65 12.02 18.23
C GLY A 65 -14.55 13.48 17.76
N GLU A 66 -13.44 13.86 17.14
CA GLU A 66 -13.18 15.20 16.58
C GLU A 66 -13.48 15.26 15.07
N LEU A 67 -13.45 14.10 14.41
CA LEU A 67 -13.79 13.93 13.01
C LEU A 67 -15.31 13.84 12.88
N GLY A 68 -15.92 14.80 12.18
CA GLY A 68 -17.37 14.81 11.96
C GLY A 68 -17.92 13.50 11.40
N ALA A 69 -19.20 13.23 11.66
CA ALA A 69 -19.87 11.94 11.42
C ALA A 69 -19.75 11.38 9.98
N GLU A 70 -19.55 12.23 8.98
CA GLU A 70 -19.39 11.83 7.59
C GLU A 70 -17.94 11.56 7.17
N LEU A 71 -16.97 12.17 7.85
CA LEU A 71 -15.58 12.16 7.42
C LEU A 71 -14.85 10.90 7.91
N LEU A 72 -15.18 10.43 9.11
CA LEU A 72 -14.61 9.22 9.69
C LEU A 72 -14.92 7.95 8.86
N PRO A 73 -16.18 7.64 8.50
CA PRO A 73 -16.49 6.45 7.69
C PRO A 73 -15.78 6.48 6.34
N ARG A 74 -15.74 7.65 5.70
CA ARG A 74 -15.09 7.82 4.39
C ARG A 74 -13.58 7.61 4.44
N LEU A 75 -12.91 8.02 5.53
CA LEU A 75 -11.48 7.76 5.71
C LEU A 75 -11.21 6.27 5.96
N LEU A 76 -12.04 5.61 6.75
CA LEU A 76 -11.91 4.18 7.01
C LEU A 76 -12.12 3.33 5.76
N GLU A 77 -13.09 3.68 4.91
CA GLU A 77 -13.33 3.02 3.63
C GLU A 77 -12.10 3.14 2.71
N ARG A 78 -11.56 4.36 2.55
CA ARG A 78 -10.34 4.59 1.75
C ARG A 78 -9.14 3.79 2.28
N LEU A 79 -8.96 3.74 3.61
CA LEU A 79 -7.92 2.92 4.22
C LEU A 79 -8.13 1.42 3.96
N ALA A 80 -9.38 0.92 4.00
CA ALA A 80 -9.67 -0.47 3.69
C ALA A 80 -9.32 -0.82 2.22
N GLU A 81 -9.61 0.08 1.28
CA GLU A 81 -9.26 -0.09 -0.14
C GLU A 81 -7.75 -0.19 -0.39
N VAL A 82 -6.94 0.52 0.40
CA VAL A 82 -5.47 0.45 0.33
C VAL A 82 -4.98 -0.98 0.56
N LEU A 83 -5.46 -1.65 1.62
CA LEU A 83 -5.11 -3.05 1.91
C LEU A 83 -5.69 -4.02 0.88
N CYS A 84 -6.98 -3.88 0.53
CA CYS A 84 -7.63 -4.80 -0.41
C CYS A 84 -6.93 -4.82 -1.77
N SER A 85 -6.40 -3.68 -2.23
CA SER A 85 -5.70 -3.60 -3.52
C SER A 85 -4.25 -4.10 -3.49
N LEU A 86 -3.63 -4.22 -2.31
CA LEU A 86 -2.34 -4.89 -2.14
C LEU A 86 -2.49 -6.42 -2.14
N VAL A 87 -3.55 -6.96 -1.54
CA VAL A 87 -3.73 -8.41 -1.36
C VAL A 87 -4.32 -9.10 -2.60
N LYS A 88 -5.13 -8.40 -3.41
CA LYS A 88 -5.88 -8.99 -4.53
C LYS A 88 -5.09 -9.21 -5.84
N ARG A 89 -3.74 -9.15 -5.88
CA ARG A 89 -2.98 -9.17 -7.16
C ARG A 89 -1.64 -9.88 -7.17
#